data_AF-A0A7C7TG61-F1
#
_entry.id   AF-A0A7C7TG61-F1
#
_cell.length_a   1.000
_cell.length_b   1.000
_cell.length_c   1.000
_cell.angle_alpha   90.00
_cell.angle_beta   90.00
_cell.angle_gamma   90.00
#
_symmetry.space_group_name_H-M   'P 1'
#
loop_
_entity.id
_entity.type
_entity.pdbx_description
1 polymer ?
#
loop_
_entity_poly.entity_id
_entity_poly.type
_entity_poly.pdbx_seq_one_letter_code
_entity_poly.pdbx_strand_id
1 'polypeptide(L)'
;MSNTTRPPFSDDDKQEFGQLLLLDRLMQYENALADDREVADTCDELEEQEKVLKGKFFRSDEEDFELEQVQQDLVAARQAREETAQALKEAMPNHLSIALIEQDESELEPFLKHMEQRGVICVDEQNCFAPTEQGHKVYEQLVEQLDSYVTHFDVYAYVDLEEGGFADPETDLLEDNRWSDLRVAVAEHKGVDPYRVVFLAMLSAEAFFENPEWRFDLAVGSLFDELDATVQDQITVAELGYADDEGEVSGEDVIADIIEQGSALAKERFRARQDAEEQATLPDEQVLTTTYYW
;
A
#
# COMPACT_ATOMS: atom_id res chain seq x y z
N MET A 1 3.68 19.80 -33.24
CA MET A 1 3.90 18.64 -32.36
C MET A 1 5.05 19.00 -31.45
N SER A 2 4.74 19.73 -30.38
CA SER A 2 5.64 19.85 -29.25
C SER A 2 5.73 18.47 -28.61
N ASN A 3 6.87 17.80 -28.71
CA ASN A 3 7.16 16.65 -27.85
C ASN A 3 7.23 17.19 -26.42
N THR A 4 6.11 17.18 -25.72
CA THR A 4 6.05 17.29 -24.26
C THR A 4 6.34 15.90 -23.70
N THR A 5 7.58 15.44 -23.86
CA THR A 5 8.06 14.26 -23.14
C THR A 5 8.18 14.63 -21.67
N ARG A 6 7.53 13.85 -20.80
CA ARG A 6 7.63 13.97 -19.34
C ARG A 6 9.11 13.87 -18.91
N PRO A 7 9.51 14.50 -17.80
CA PRO A 7 10.86 14.30 -17.29
C PRO A 7 11.09 12.81 -17.00
N PRO A 8 12.30 12.27 -17.26
CA PRO A 8 12.60 10.87 -16.97
C PRO A 8 12.66 10.61 -15.46
N PHE A 9 12.47 9.35 -15.06
CA PHE A 9 12.54 8.96 -13.66
C PHE A 9 13.92 9.22 -13.06
N SER A 10 13.99 10.02 -12.00
CA SER A 10 15.27 10.47 -11.45
C SER A 10 15.94 9.41 -10.58
N ASP A 11 17.27 9.48 -10.45
CA ASP A 11 18.01 8.57 -9.57
C ASP A 11 17.68 8.80 -8.08
N ASP A 12 17.30 10.03 -7.71
CA ASP A 12 16.85 10.36 -6.35
C ASP A 12 15.51 9.66 -6.05
N ASP A 13 14.56 9.68 -7.00
CA ASP A 13 13.27 9.00 -6.83
C ASP A 13 13.42 7.48 -6.81
N LYS A 14 14.31 6.90 -7.65
CA LYS A 14 14.65 5.46 -7.59
C LYS A 14 15.19 5.08 -6.21
N GLN A 15 16.07 5.90 -5.66
CA GLN A 15 16.66 5.68 -4.35
C GLN A 15 15.60 5.76 -3.25
N GLU A 16 14.70 6.75 -3.32
CA GLU A 16 13.61 6.94 -2.37
C GLU A 16 12.59 5.78 -2.44
N PHE A 17 12.08 5.47 -3.63
CA PHE A 17 11.04 4.45 -3.82
C PHE A 17 11.58 3.07 -3.42
N GLY A 18 12.84 2.78 -3.73
CA GLY A 18 13.50 1.55 -3.27
C GLY A 18 13.56 1.43 -1.74
N GLN A 19 13.81 2.53 -1.04
CA GLN A 19 13.80 2.55 0.44
C GLN A 19 12.39 2.36 1.00
N LEU A 20 11.37 2.93 0.35
CA LEU A 20 9.97 2.73 0.74
C LEU A 20 9.52 1.28 0.55
N LEU A 21 9.92 0.61 -0.54
CA LEU A 21 9.63 -0.82 -0.76
C LEU A 21 10.29 -1.70 0.30
N LEU A 22 11.55 -1.41 0.65
CA LEU A 22 12.26 -2.14 1.72
C LEU A 22 11.61 -1.89 3.08
N LEU A 23 11.23 -0.65 3.38
CA LEU A 23 10.56 -0.29 4.62
C LEU A 23 9.20 -0.97 4.75
N ASP A 24 8.39 -0.98 3.69
CA ASP A 24 7.12 -1.69 3.65
C ASP A 24 7.28 -3.17 4.02
N ARG A 25 8.30 -3.83 3.44
CA ARG A 25 8.56 -5.25 3.72
C ARG A 25 9.03 -5.48 5.15
N LEU A 26 9.92 -4.64 5.68
CA LEU A 26 10.34 -4.71 7.09
C LEU A 26 9.12 -4.53 8.02
N MET A 27 8.24 -3.58 7.72
CA MET A 27 7.03 -3.30 8.49
C MET A 27 6.03 -4.45 8.44
N GLN A 28 5.88 -5.14 7.31
CA GLN A 28 5.04 -6.35 7.24
C GLN A 28 5.52 -7.45 8.20
N TYR A 29 6.84 -7.63 8.35
CA TYR A 29 7.38 -8.57 9.34
C TYR A 29 7.12 -8.12 10.76
N GLU A 30 7.40 -6.85 11.09
CA GLU A 30 7.19 -6.31 12.43
C GLU A 30 5.72 -6.37 12.85
N ASN A 31 4.79 -6.01 11.96
CA ASN A 31 3.35 -6.07 12.22
C ASN A 31 2.91 -7.52 12.46
N ALA A 32 3.31 -8.45 11.59
CA ALA A 32 2.97 -9.87 11.77
C ALA A 32 3.55 -10.45 13.06
N LEU A 33 4.74 -10.00 13.49
CA LEU A 33 5.36 -10.40 14.74
C LEU A 33 4.63 -9.81 15.96
N ALA A 34 4.18 -8.57 15.86
CA ALA A 34 3.39 -7.90 16.90
C ALA A 34 2.02 -8.59 17.07
N ASP A 35 1.29 -8.81 15.98
CA ASP A 35 -0.01 -9.49 15.97
C ASP A 35 0.11 -10.90 16.57
N ASP A 36 1.14 -11.66 16.14
CA ASP A 36 1.41 -12.99 16.68
C ASP A 36 1.61 -12.93 18.20
N ARG A 37 2.47 -12.02 18.69
CA ARG A 37 2.72 -11.86 20.14
C ARG A 37 1.47 -11.49 20.92
N GLU A 38 0.67 -10.54 20.43
CA GLU A 38 -0.56 -10.11 21.08
C GLU A 38 -1.57 -11.27 21.23
N VAL A 39 -1.74 -12.07 20.17
CA VAL A 39 -2.62 -13.24 20.20
C VAL A 39 -2.07 -14.36 21.09
N ALA A 40 -0.74 -14.52 21.17
CA ALA A 40 -0.11 -15.44 22.13
C ALA A 40 -0.38 -15.03 23.57
N ASP A 41 -0.17 -13.76 23.91
CA ASP A 41 -0.40 -13.23 25.25
C ASP A 41 -1.89 -13.41 25.65
N THR A 42 -2.81 -13.15 24.71
CA THR A 42 -4.25 -13.40 24.90
C THR A 42 -4.55 -14.89 25.16
N CYS A 43 -3.93 -15.80 24.43
CA CYS A 43 -4.06 -17.24 24.68
C CYS A 43 -3.59 -17.62 26.09
N ASP A 44 -2.41 -17.15 26.50
CA ASP A 44 -1.82 -17.45 27.81
C ASP A 44 -2.73 -16.94 28.95
N GLU A 45 -3.30 -15.74 28.81
CA GLU A 45 -4.26 -15.19 29.77
C GLU A 45 -5.53 -16.04 29.89
N LEU A 46 -6.12 -16.45 28.77
CA LEU A 46 -7.33 -17.28 28.74
C LEU A 46 -7.06 -18.69 29.30
N GLU A 47 -5.89 -19.28 29.02
CA GLU A 47 -5.51 -20.59 29.57
C GLU A 47 -5.35 -20.56 31.08
N GLU A 48 -4.76 -19.50 31.64
CA GLU A 48 -4.65 -19.35 33.09
C GLU A 48 -6.03 -19.11 33.73
N GLN A 49 -6.91 -18.31 33.12
CA GLN A 49 -8.30 -18.15 33.57
C GLN A 49 -9.06 -19.48 33.57
N GLU A 50 -8.98 -20.25 32.49
CA GLU A 50 -9.64 -21.56 32.37
C GLU A 50 -9.15 -22.51 33.47
N LYS A 51 -7.83 -22.53 33.72
CA LYS A 51 -7.19 -23.35 34.75
C LYS A 51 -7.63 -22.95 36.16
N VAL A 52 -7.73 -21.65 36.45
CA VAL A 52 -8.22 -21.13 37.74
C VAL A 52 -9.67 -21.57 37.97
N LEU A 53 -10.54 -21.42 36.96
CA LEU A 53 -11.95 -21.81 37.05
C LEU A 53 -12.12 -23.32 37.21
N LYS A 54 -11.40 -24.13 36.41
CA LYS A 54 -11.38 -25.61 36.53
C LYS A 54 -10.82 -26.09 37.88
N GLY A 55 -9.91 -25.33 38.49
CA GLY A 55 -9.30 -25.65 39.78
C GLY A 55 -10.23 -25.50 40.98
N LYS A 56 -11.40 -24.84 40.84
CA LYS A 56 -12.38 -24.67 41.91
C LYS A 56 -13.17 -25.96 42.15
N PHE A 57 -13.20 -26.42 43.40
CA PHE A 57 -13.85 -27.69 43.77
C PHE A 57 -15.39 -27.60 43.81
N PHE A 58 -15.92 -26.40 44.07
CA PHE A 58 -17.33 -26.06 43.92
C PHE A 58 -17.38 -24.77 43.11
N ARG A 59 -18.12 -24.79 42.00
CA ARG A 59 -18.38 -23.62 41.16
C ARG A 59 -19.81 -23.14 41.37
N SER A 60 -20.02 -21.83 41.36
CA SER A 60 -21.36 -21.26 41.23
C SER A 60 -21.86 -21.37 39.78
N ASP A 61 -23.17 -21.20 39.55
CA ASP A 61 -23.74 -21.17 38.19
C ASP A 61 -23.12 -20.04 37.34
N GLU A 62 -22.69 -18.94 37.97
CA GLU A 62 -21.99 -17.83 37.32
C GLU A 62 -20.57 -18.22 36.90
N GLU A 63 -19.83 -18.92 37.77
CA GLU A 63 -18.47 -19.42 37.45
C GLU A 63 -18.49 -20.54 36.40
N ASP A 64 -19.58 -21.31 36.31
CA ASP A 64 -19.80 -22.28 35.24
C ASP A 64 -20.05 -21.60 33.90
N PHE A 65 -20.86 -20.53 33.88
CA PHE A 65 -21.07 -19.70 32.70
C PHE A 65 -19.79 -19.00 32.24
N GLU A 66 -19.02 -18.42 33.17
CA GLU A 66 -17.71 -17.82 32.89
C GLU A 66 -16.74 -18.84 32.28
N LEU A 67 -16.71 -20.07 32.80
CA LEU A 67 -15.85 -21.12 32.23
C LEU A 67 -16.24 -21.45 30.79
N GLU A 68 -17.55 -21.58 30.50
CA GLU A 68 -18.03 -21.84 29.14
C GLU A 68 -17.63 -20.70 28.18
N GLN A 69 -17.73 -19.44 28.63
CA GLN A 69 -17.30 -18.28 27.85
C GLN A 69 -15.79 -18.29 27.60
N VAL A 70 -14.97 -18.46 28.64
CA VAL A 70 -13.50 -18.54 28.50
C VAL A 70 -13.10 -19.68 27.56
N GLN A 71 -13.80 -20.81 27.60
CA GLN A 71 -13.55 -21.93 26.70
C GLN A 71 -13.86 -21.59 25.24
N GLN A 72 -14.97 -20.88 25.00
CA GLN A 72 -15.33 -20.42 23.67
C GLN A 72 -14.30 -19.40 23.15
N ASP A 73 -13.93 -18.43 23.98
CA ASP A 73 -12.93 -17.40 23.64
C ASP A 73 -11.56 -18.04 23.38
N LEU A 74 -11.16 -19.05 24.16
CA LEU A 74 -9.91 -19.78 23.96
C LEU A 74 -9.89 -20.56 22.64
N VAL A 75 -11.03 -21.09 22.18
CA VAL A 75 -11.12 -21.72 20.85
C VAL A 75 -10.90 -20.68 19.76
N ALA A 76 -11.54 -19.51 19.86
CA ALA A 76 -11.37 -18.42 18.90
C ALA A 76 -9.93 -17.88 18.90
N ALA A 77 -9.34 -17.63 20.08
CA ALA A 77 -7.97 -17.15 20.22
C ALA A 77 -6.94 -18.13 19.65
N ARG A 78 -7.14 -19.45 19.83
CA ARG A 78 -6.28 -20.47 19.22
C ARG A 78 -6.39 -20.51 17.70
N GLN A 79 -7.57 -20.30 17.15
CA GLN A 79 -7.72 -20.18 15.70
C GLN A 79 -6.99 -18.93 15.19
N ALA A 80 -7.19 -17.78 15.83
CA ALA A 80 -6.47 -16.55 15.51
C ALA A 80 -4.95 -16.76 15.60
N ARG A 81 -4.47 -17.53 16.59
CA ARG A 81 -3.05 -17.85 16.77
C ARG A 81 -2.49 -18.67 15.61
N GLU A 82 -3.28 -19.60 15.05
CA GLU A 82 -2.88 -20.35 13.85
C GLU A 82 -2.76 -19.42 12.64
N GLU A 83 -3.69 -18.48 12.50
CA GLU A 83 -3.72 -17.48 11.43
C GLU A 83 -2.52 -16.50 11.53
N THR A 84 -2.26 -15.90 12.70
CA THR A 84 -1.12 -14.99 12.90
C THR A 84 0.22 -15.69 12.76
N ALA A 85 0.34 -16.94 13.21
CA ALA A 85 1.57 -17.71 13.06
C ALA A 85 1.86 -18.05 11.59
N GLN A 86 0.81 -18.28 10.79
CA GLN A 86 0.96 -18.48 9.35
C GLN A 86 1.36 -17.17 8.65
N ALA A 87 0.74 -16.03 9.00
CA ALA A 87 1.12 -14.72 8.48
C ALA A 87 2.59 -14.37 8.81
N LEU A 88 3.04 -14.59 10.07
CA LEU A 88 4.44 -14.37 10.46
C LEU A 88 5.41 -15.25 9.68
N LYS A 89 5.02 -16.49 9.38
CA LYS A 89 5.82 -17.40 8.55
C LYS A 89 5.94 -16.90 7.11
N GLU A 90 4.87 -16.35 6.55
CA GLU A 90 4.84 -15.76 5.21
C GLU A 90 5.67 -14.46 5.14
N ALA A 91 5.68 -13.66 6.22
CA ALA A 91 6.48 -12.45 6.33
C ALA A 91 7.96 -12.70 6.69
N MET A 92 8.34 -13.92 7.09
CA MET A 92 9.71 -14.28 7.49
C MET A 92 10.80 -13.88 6.46
N PRO A 93 10.60 -13.99 5.14
CA PRO A 93 11.58 -13.55 4.15
C PRO A 93 11.89 -12.05 4.19
N ASN A 94 11.06 -11.25 4.87
CA ASN A 94 11.28 -9.83 5.07
C ASN A 94 12.11 -9.51 6.32
N HIS A 95 12.43 -10.51 7.14
CA HIS A 95 13.34 -10.36 8.27
C HIS A 95 14.79 -10.39 7.77
N LEU A 96 15.30 -9.24 7.37
CA LEU A 96 16.59 -9.12 6.69
C LEU A 96 17.76 -9.20 7.68
N SER A 97 18.44 -10.34 7.72
CA SER A 97 19.67 -10.49 8.51
C SER A 97 20.90 -9.90 7.80
N ILE A 98 21.86 -9.37 8.55
CA ILE A 98 23.15 -8.90 7.99
C ILE A 98 23.84 -10.03 7.20
N ALA A 99 23.80 -11.26 7.70
CA ALA A 99 24.43 -12.40 7.06
C ALA A 99 23.84 -12.70 5.66
N LEU A 100 22.51 -12.54 5.51
CA LEU A 100 21.84 -12.66 4.21
C LEU A 100 22.31 -11.57 3.24
N ILE A 101 22.34 -10.32 3.72
CA ILE A 101 22.78 -9.18 2.90
C ILE A 101 24.24 -9.35 2.46
N GLU A 102 25.15 -9.76 3.34
CA GLU A 102 26.57 -9.92 3.00
C GLU A 102 26.83 -11.07 2.00
N GLN A 103 26.00 -12.10 1.98
CA GLN A 103 26.24 -13.33 1.19
C GLN A 103 25.48 -13.38 -0.13
N ASP A 104 24.21 -12.95 -0.12
CA ASP A 104 23.27 -13.22 -1.20
C ASP A 104 22.65 -11.93 -1.79
N GLU A 105 22.60 -10.83 -1.03
CA GLU A 105 21.91 -9.58 -1.42
C GLU A 105 22.79 -8.32 -1.18
N SER A 106 24.09 -8.42 -1.46
CA SER A 106 25.09 -7.38 -1.15
C SER A 106 24.81 -6.03 -1.83
N GLU A 107 24.11 -6.08 -2.94
CA GLU A 107 23.71 -4.96 -3.76
C GLU A 107 22.59 -4.11 -3.12
N LEU A 108 21.92 -4.62 -2.08
CA LEU A 108 20.97 -3.83 -1.26
C LEU A 108 21.68 -2.97 -0.20
N GLU A 109 22.96 -3.23 0.09
CA GLU A 109 23.73 -2.50 1.11
C GLU A 109 23.66 -0.96 0.95
N PRO A 110 23.71 -0.37 -0.27
CA PRO A 110 23.57 1.08 -0.44
C PRO A 110 22.23 1.63 0.08
N PHE A 111 21.12 0.93 -0.17
CA PHE A 111 19.79 1.33 0.30
C PHE A 111 19.71 1.24 1.82
N LEU A 112 20.07 0.09 2.38
CA LEU A 112 20.00 -0.17 3.83
C LEU A 112 20.91 0.78 4.61
N LYS A 113 22.11 1.04 4.12
CA LYS A 113 23.04 2.00 4.72
C LYS A 113 22.50 3.43 4.67
N HIS A 114 21.83 3.83 3.59
CA HIS A 114 21.20 5.14 3.54
C HIS A 114 20.04 5.23 4.54
N MET A 115 19.18 4.21 4.63
CA MET A 115 18.10 4.16 5.62
C MET A 115 18.62 4.21 7.06
N GLU A 116 19.71 3.49 7.37
CA GLU A 116 20.36 3.51 8.68
C GLU A 116 20.95 4.89 9.00
N GLN A 117 21.65 5.52 8.04
CA GLN A 117 22.20 6.88 8.22
C GLN A 117 21.14 7.93 8.52
N ARG A 118 19.92 7.72 8.01
CA ARG A 118 18.76 8.58 8.22
C ARG A 118 17.98 8.20 9.49
N GLY A 119 18.39 7.14 10.16
CA GLY A 119 17.77 6.64 11.39
C GLY A 119 16.41 6.01 11.16
N VAL A 120 16.07 5.61 9.93
CA VAL A 120 14.80 4.94 9.57
C VAL A 120 14.81 3.50 10.03
N ILE A 121 15.98 2.85 9.95
CA ILE A 121 16.20 1.48 10.41
C ILE A 121 17.42 1.42 11.33
N CYS A 122 17.52 0.34 12.09
CA CYS A 122 18.70 -0.03 12.87
C CYS A 122 18.95 -1.54 12.78
N VAL A 123 20.06 -1.99 13.37
CA VAL A 123 20.35 -3.43 13.56
C VAL A 123 19.96 -3.82 14.98
N ASP A 124 19.14 -4.85 15.10
CA ASP A 124 18.66 -5.38 16.38
C ASP A 124 19.66 -6.33 17.07
N GLU A 125 19.26 -6.95 18.19
CA GLU A 125 20.11 -7.88 18.94
C GLU A 125 20.36 -9.21 18.19
N GLN A 126 19.52 -9.52 17.20
CA GLN A 126 19.55 -10.71 16.35
C GLN A 126 20.42 -10.51 15.11
N ASN A 127 20.99 -9.31 14.91
CA ASN A 127 21.73 -8.90 13.72
C ASN A 127 20.83 -8.81 12.47
N CYS A 128 19.60 -8.35 12.66
CA CYS A 128 18.64 -8.09 11.60
C CYS A 128 18.30 -6.60 11.52
N PHE A 129 17.96 -6.14 10.32
CA PHE A 129 17.46 -4.79 10.12
C PHE A 129 16.03 -4.68 10.64
N ALA A 130 15.77 -3.67 11.46
CA ALA A 130 14.46 -3.38 12.03
C ALA A 130 14.12 -1.88 11.89
N PRO A 131 12.85 -1.52 11.64
CA PRO A 131 12.39 -0.14 11.63
C PRO A 131 12.55 0.53 13.01
N THR A 132 12.99 1.79 13.03
CA THR A 132 13.00 2.61 14.25
C THR A 132 11.66 3.34 14.42
N GLU A 133 11.48 4.10 15.52
CA GLU A 133 10.33 5.04 15.65
C GLU A 133 10.21 6.02 14.47
N GLN A 134 11.34 6.43 13.87
CA GLN A 134 11.32 7.28 12.68
C GLN A 134 10.89 6.49 11.44
N GLY A 135 11.30 5.23 11.32
CA GLY A 135 10.84 4.32 10.28
C GLY A 135 9.33 4.10 10.33
N HIS A 136 8.77 3.90 11.53
CA HIS A 136 7.33 3.75 11.73
C HIS A 136 6.56 4.99 11.25
N LYS A 137 7.02 6.20 11.59
CA LYS A 137 6.38 7.45 11.14
C LYS A 137 6.36 7.60 9.62
N VAL A 138 7.44 7.18 8.97
CA VAL A 138 7.53 7.25 7.51
C VAL A 138 6.61 6.21 6.89
N TYR A 139 6.55 5.02 7.47
CA TYR A 139 5.61 4.00 7.04
C TYR A 139 4.16 4.44 7.21
N GLU A 140 3.80 5.06 8.35
CA GLU A 140 2.48 5.65 8.57
C GLU A 140 2.12 6.67 7.48
N GLN A 141 3.06 7.55 7.12
CA GLN A 141 2.87 8.49 6.02
C GLN A 141 2.72 7.78 4.66
N LEU A 142 3.42 6.67 4.42
CA LEU A 142 3.27 5.88 3.19
C LEU A 142 1.88 5.25 3.12
N VAL A 143 1.39 4.73 4.25
CA VAL A 143 0.03 4.19 4.39
C VAL A 143 -1.01 5.28 4.15
N GLU A 144 -0.83 6.48 4.71
CA GLU A 144 -1.70 7.65 4.43
C GLU A 144 -1.71 8.02 2.93
N GLN A 145 -0.55 7.97 2.28
CA GLN A 145 -0.45 8.18 0.83
C GLN A 145 -1.17 7.09 0.03
N LEU A 146 -1.04 5.82 0.43
CA LEU A 146 -1.74 4.71 -0.22
C LEU A 146 -3.26 4.86 -0.09
N ASP A 147 -3.77 5.15 1.10
CA ASP A 147 -5.21 5.34 1.33
C ASP A 147 -5.76 6.54 0.54
N SER A 148 -5.00 7.65 0.51
CA SER A 148 -5.31 8.80 -0.33
C SER A 148 -5.30 8.46 -1.82
N TYR A 149 -4.31 7.70 -2.30
CA TYR A 149 -4.25 7.25 -3.69
C TYR A 149 -5.46 6.38 -4.06
N VAL A 150 -5.76 5.35 -3.26
CA VAL A 150 -6.89 4.44 -3.50
C VAL A 150 -8.21 5.23 -3.53
N THR A 151 -8.36 6.19 -2.63
CA THR A 151 -9.58 6.99 -2.55
C THR A 151 -9.72 7.96 -3.72
N HIS A 152 -8.66 8.71 -4.07
CA HIS A 152 -8.77 9.86 -4.97
C HIS A 152 -8.31 9.60 -6.40
N PHE A 153 -7.50 8.57 -6.65
CA PHE A 153 -6.88 8.33 -7.96
C PHE A 153 -7.34 7.02 -8.62
N ASP A 154 -7.63 5.97 -7.85
CA ASP A 154 -7.98 4.66 -8.41
C ASP A 154 -9.21 4.69 -9.33
N VAL A 155 -10.14 5.63 -9.08
CA VAL A 155 -11.31 5.88 -9.93
C VAL A 155 -10.95 6.19 -11.39
N TYR A 156 -9.75 6.71 -11.66
CA TYR A 156 -9.29 7.10 -13.00
C TYR A 156 -8.53 6.00 -13.73
N ALA A 157 -8.40 4.79 -13.16
CA ALA A 157 -7.69 3.69 -13.79
C ALA A 157 -8.40 3.15 -15.05
N TYR A 158 -9.73 3.30 -15.14
CA TYR A 158 -10.55 2.78 -16.22
C TYR A 158 -11.64 3.79 -16.62
N VAL A 159 -11.28 4.71 -17.52
CA VAL A 159 -12.17 5.76 -18.04
C VAL A 159 -12.54 5.45 -19.49
N ASP A 160 -13.83 5.45 -19.78
CA ASP A 160 -14.35 5.37 -21.14
C ASP A 160 -14.41 6.78 -21.73
N LEU A 161 -13.45 7.09 -22.61
CA LEU A 161 -13.34 8.41 -23.26
C LEU A 161 -14.43 8.64 -24.32
N GLU A 162 -15.14 7.60 -24.78
CA GLU A 162 -16.20 7.73 -25.77
C GLU A 162 -17.57 7.98 -25.09
N GLU A 163 -17.89 7.23 -24.04
CA GLU A 163 -19.17 7.33 -23.32
C GLU A 163 -19.12 8.25 -22.09
N GLY A 164 -17.92 8.64 -21.62
CA GLY A 164 -17.73 9.47 -20.43
C GLY A 164 -17.97 8.72 -19.11
N GLY A 165 -17.74 7.40 -19.11
CA GLY A 165 -17.98 6.52 -17.96
C GLY A 165 -16.71 6.16 -17.18
N PHE A 166 -16.89 5.75 -15.93
CA PHE A 166 -15.83 5.21 -15.07
C PHE A 166 -16.18 3.78 -14.69
N ALA A 167 -15.26 2.83 -14.91
CA ALA A 167 -15.52 1.45 -14.55
C ALA A 167 -15.54 1.25 -13.02
N ASP A 168 -16.31 0.27 -12.59
CA ASP A 168 -16.18 -0.37 -11.28
C ASP A 168 -15.44 -1.71 -11.47
N PRO A 169 -14.18 -1.82 -10.99
CA PRO A 169 -13.38 -3.03 -11.17
C PRO A 169 -14.01 -4.31 -10.61
N GLU A 170 -14.94 -4.20 -9.66
CA GLU A 170 -15.62 -5.36 -9.07
C GLU A 170 -16.77 -5.89 -9.94
N THR A 171 -17.35 -5.05 -10.79
CA THR A 171 -18.59 -5.38 -11.51
C THR A 171 -18.49 -5.29 -13.03
N ASP A 172 -17.56 -4.48 -13.54
CA ASP A 172 -17.41 -4.23 -14.97
C ASP A 172 -16.40 -5.18 -15.64
N LEU A 173 -16.64 -5.45 -16.92
CA LEU A 173 -15.70 -6.18 -17.78
C LEU A 173 -14.59 -5.24 -18.25
N LEU A 174 -13.36 -5.52 -17.82
CA LEU A 174 -12.17 -4.69 -18.07
C LEU A 174 -11.29 -5.18 -19.24
N GLU A 175 -11.63 -6.29 -19.88
CA GLU A 175 -10.80 -6.93 -20.92
C GLU A 175 -10.83 -6.23 -22.29
N ASP A 176 -11.72 -5.25 -22.48
CA ASP A 176 -11.87 -4.52 -23.75
C ASP A 176 -10.98 -3.27 -23.81
N ASN A 177 -10.44 -2.96 -25.00
CA ASN A 177 -9.61 -1.77 -25.27
C ASN A 177 -10.36 -0.41 -25.17
N ARG A 178 -11.58 -0.40 -24.61
CA ARG A 178 -12.36 0.84 -24.42
C ARG A 178 -11.85 1.69 -23.25
N TRP A 179 -11.20 1.05 -22.29
CA TRP A 179 -10.78 1.70 -21.05
C TRP A 179 -9.44 2.38 -21.22
N SER A 180 -9.37 3.63 -20.81
CA SER A 180 -8.15 4.41 -20.74
C SER A 180 -7.79 4.67 -19.28
N ASP A 181 -6.52 4.46 -18.92
CA ASP A 181 -6.01 4.86 -17.62
C ASP A 181 -5.57 6.32 -17.69
N LEU A 182 -6.21 7.19 -16.90
CA LEU A 182 -5.96 8.62 -16.89
C LEU A 182 -5.26 9.09 -15.62
N ARG A 183 -4.81 8.19 -14.74
CA ARG A 183 -4.19 8.54 -13.45
C ARG A 183 -3.00 9.48 -13.62
N VAL A 184 -2.17 9.28 -14.64
CA VAL A 184 -1.02 10.15 -14.95
C VAL A 184 -1.48 11.53 -15.41
N ALA A 185 -2.40 11.63 -16.37
CA ALA A 185 -2.91 12.92 -16.85
C ALA A 185 -3.60 13.72 -15.73
N VAL A 186 -4.36 13.04 -14.88
CA VAL A 186 -4.99 13.62 -13.70
C VAL A 186 -3.95 14.11 -12.69
N ALA A 187 -2.89 13.33 -12.44
CA ALA A 187 -1.80 13.73 -11.55
C ALA A 187 -1.12 15.01 -12.03
N GLU A 188 -0.79 15.07 -13.32
CA GLU A 188 -0.18 16.25 -13.95
C GLU A 188 -1.06 17.49 -13.80
N HIS A 189 -2.35 17.37 -14.08
CA HIS A 189 -3.29 18.48 -13.97
C HIS A 189 -3.47 18.94 -12.52
N LYS A 190 -3.46 18.00 -11.55
CA LYS A 190 -3.56 18.30 -10.11
C LYS A 190 -2.24 18.78 -9.48
N GLY A 191 -1.13 18.76 -10.21
CA GLY A 191 0.19 19.11 -9.68
C GLY A 191 0.78 18.06 -8.73
N VAL A 192 0.32 16.81 -8.83
CA VAL A 192 0.89 15.66 -8.12
C VAL A 192 1.95 15.01 -9.03
N ASP A 193 3.04 14.53 -8.45
CA ASP A 193 4.06 13.80 -9.22
C ASP A 193 3.47 12.51 -9.83
N PRO A 194 3.49 12.35 -11.18
CA PRO A 194 2.99 11.15 -11.82
C PRO A 194 3.73 9.88 -11.41
N TYR A 195 5.04 9.98 -11.13
CA TYR A 195 5.84 8.83 -10.70
C TYR A 195 5.38 8.32 -9.33
N ARG A 196 5.08 9.22 -8.39
CA ARG A 196 4.43 8.87 -7.12
C ARG A 196 3.10 8.14 -7.30
N VAL A 197 2.24 8.64 -8.20
CA VAL A 197 0.92 8.02 -8.42
C VAL A 197 1.04 6.61 -8.99
N VAL A 198 1.92 6.40 -9.97
CA VAL A 198 2.15 5.06 -10.52
C VAL A 198 2.85 4.14 -9.52
N PHE A 199 3.78 4.66 -8.71
CA PHE A 199 4.39 3.91 -7.61
C PHE A 199 3.35 3.41 -6.61
N LEU A 200 2.44 4.27 -6.16
CA LEU A 200 1.38 3.89 -5.22
C LEU A 200 0.38 2.91 -5.86
N ALA A 201 0.08 3.07 -7.15
CA ALA A 201 -0.73 2.11 -7.90
C ALA A 201 -0.11 0.71 -7.93
N MET A 202 1.17 0.61 -8.29
CA MET A 202 1.91 -0.65 -8.33
C MET A 202 2.09 -1.26 -6.94
N LEU A 203 2.32 -0.43 -5.92
CA LEU A 203 2.42 -0.87 -4.52
C LEU A 203 1.08 -1.42 -4.01
N SER A 204 -0.03 -0.71 -4.26
CA SER A 204 -1.39 -1.15 -3.88
C SER A 204 -1.82 -2.44 -4.58
N ALA A 205 -1.32 -2.70 -5.79
CA ALA A 205 -1.59 -3.92 -6.54
C ALA A 205 -0.58 -5.05 -6.25
N GLU A 206 0.37 -4.83 -5.34
CA GLU A 206 1.53 -5.70 -5.08
C GLU A 206 2.39 -6.05 -6.32
N ALA A 207 2.28 -5.27 -7.40
CA ALA A 207 2.90 -5.56 -8.70
C ALA A 207 4.44 -5.67 -8.61
N PHE A 208 5.09 -4.87 -7.76
CA PHE A 208 6.54 -4.93 -7.55
C PHE A 208 7.03 -6.29 -7.04
N PHE A 209 6.15 -7.09 -6.43
CA PHE A 209 6.52 -8.28 -5.68
C PHE A 209 6.03 -9.57 -6.35
N GLU A 210 5.34 -9.48 -7.48
CA GLU A 210 4.97 -10.63 -8.31
C GLU A 210 6.21 -11.41 -8.77
N ASN A 211 7.33 -10.71 -9.02
CA ASN A 211 8.62 -11.34 -9.25
C ASN A 211 9.32 -11.66 -7.90
N PRO A 212 9.60 -12.93 -7.57
CA PRO A 212 10.36 -13.29 -6.38
C PRO A 212 11.77 -12.67 -6.34
N GLU A 213 12.33 -12.31 -7.50
CA GLU A 213 13.66 -11.68 -7.63
C GLU A 213 13.61 -10.14 -7.59
N TRP A 214 12.51 -9.52 -7.15
CA TRP A 214 12.35 -8.05 -7.14
C TRP A 214 13.48 -7.30 -6.41
N ARG A 215 14.09 -7.90 -5.39
CA ARG A 215 15.24 -7.31 -4.68
C ARG A 215 16.48 -7.25 -5.55
N PHE A 216 16.70 -8.27 -6.37
CA PHE A 216 17.76 -8.28 -7.37
C PHE A 216 17.50 -7.20 -8.42
N ASP A 217 16.26 -7.10 -8.92
CA ASP A 217 15.86 -6.06 -9.87
C ASP A 217 16.02 -4.65 -9.29
N LEU A 218 15.72 -4.47 -7.99
CA LEU A 218 15.93 -3.21 -7.28
C LEU A 218 17.43 -2.87 -7.23
N ALA A 219 18.24 -3.85 -6.86
CA ALA A 219 19.69 -3.73 -6.75
C ALA A 219 20.38 -3.37 -8.07
N VAL A 220 19.96 -3.98 -9.18
CA VAL A 220 20.55 -3.70 -10.50
C VAL A 220 19.89 -2.52 -11.22
N GLY A 221 18.82 -1.97 -10.64
CA GLY A 221 18.14 -0.75 -11.08
C GLY A 221 17.07 -0.95 -12.15
N SER A 222 16.70 -2.18 -12.49
CA SER A 222 15.67 -2.51 -13.49
C SER A 222 14.25 -2.58 -12.93
N LEU A 223 14.08 -2.65 -11.61
CA LEU A 223 12.75 -2.79 -10.98
C LEU A 223 11.78 -1.67 -11.41
N PHE A 224 12.29 -0.46 -11.65
CA PHE A 224 11.48 0.70 -11.99
C PHE A 224 11.36 0.96 -13.50
N ASP A 225 11.88 0.09 -14.36
CA ASP A 225 11.82 0.27 -15.82
C ASP A 225 10.36 0.25 -16.30
N GLU A 226 9.53 -0.66 -15.77
CA GLU A 226 8.10 -0.72 -16.08
C GLU A 226 7.36 0.52 -15.56
N LEU A 227 7.72 0.99 -14.37
CA LEU A 227 7.14 2.20 -13.79
C LEU A 227 7.43 3.42 -14.68
N ASP A 228 8.69 3.58 -15.12
CA ASP A 228 9.09 4.67 -16.02
C ASP A 228 8.38 4.57 -17.37
N ALA A 229 8.36 3.39 -17.98
CA ALA A 229 7.63 3.15 -19.22
C ALA A 229 6.13 3.51 -19.08
N THR A 230 5.49 3.07 -17.99
CA THR A 230 4.09 3.37 -17.71
C THR A 230 3.84 4.88 -17.63
N VAL A 231 4.67 5.63 -16.91
CA VAL A 231 4.52 7.09 -16.83
C VAL A 231 4.72 7.75 -18.19
N GLN A 232 5.71 7.31 -18.96
CA GLN A 232 6.06 7.93 -20.24
C GLN A 232 5.05 7.64 -21.35
N ASP A 233 4.46 6.43 -21.38
CA ASP A 233 3.56 5.99 -22.46
C ASP A 233 2.10 6.41 -22.26
N GLN A 234 1.76 6.96 -21.09
CA GLN A 234 0.39 7.36 -20.76
C GLN A 234 -0.11 8.59 -21.51
N ILE A 235 -1.43 8.64 -21.75
CA ILE A 235 -2.10 9.75 -22.44
C ILE A 235 -1.76 11.07 -21.73
N THR A 236 -1.37 12.09 -22.48
CA THR A 236 -1.13 13.45 -21.96
C THR A 236 -2.41 14.28 -21.99
N VAL A 237 -2.50 15.30 -21.13
CA VAL A 237 -3.63 16.24 -21.13
C VAL A 237 -3.84 16.86 -22.53
N ALA A 238 -2.76 17.17 -23.24
CA ALA A 238 -2.84 17.73 -24.59
C ALA A 238 -3.46 16.78 -25.63
N GLU A 239 -3.30 15.47 -25.45
CA GLU A 239 -3.83 14.43 -26.35
C GLU A 239 -5.32 14.12 -26.13
N LEU A 240 -5.90 14.57 -25.00
CA LEU A 240 -7.33 14.44 -24.73
C LEU A 240 -8.19 15.41 -25.57
N GLY A 241 -7.59 16.45 -26.13
CA GLY A 241 -8.31 17.42 -26.97
C GLY A 241 -8.82 16.80 -28.27
N TYR A 242 -10.04 17.17 -28.66
CA TYR A 242 -10.67 16.68 -29.88
C TYR A 242 -11.41 17.79 -30.62
N ALA A 243 -11.78 17.53 -31.87
CA ALA A 243 -12.61 18.43 -32.66
C ALA A 243 -13.81 17.67 -33.23
N ASP A 244 -14.98 18.27 -33.13
CA ASP A 244 -16.25 17.72 -33.60
C ASP A 244 -17.02 18.75 -34.46
N ASP A 245 -18.29 18.46 -34.75
CA ASP A 245 -19.16 19.33 -35.55
C ASP A 245 -19.54 20.65 -34.82
N GLU A 246 -19.34 20.73 -33.50
CA GLU A 246 -19.67 21.88 -32.67
C GLU A 246 -18.44 22.77 -32.37
N GLY A 247 -17.23 22.24 -32.47
CA GLY A 247 -15.99 23.01 -32.37
C GLY A 247 -14.76 22.20 -32.02
N GLU A 248 -13.73 22.90 -31.56
CA GLU A 248 -12.52 22.30 -30.98
C GLU A 248 -12.64 22.36 -29.46
N VAL A 249 -12.51 21.21 -28.80
CA VAL A 249 -12.51 21.06 -27.34
C VAL A 249 -11.07 20.85 -26.89
N SER A 250 -10.62 21.67 -25.95
CA SER A 250 -9.25 21.57 -25.46
C SER A 250 -9.12 20.40 -24.48
N GLY A 251 -7.95 19.75 -24.45
CA GLY A 251 -7.70 18.68 -23.48
C GLY A 251 -7.75 19.15 -22.02
N GLU A 252 -7.49 20.44 -21.77
CA GLU A 252 -7.68 21.06 -20.45
C GLU A 252 -9.15 21.08 -20.02
N ASP A 253 -10.07 21.35 -20.95
CA ASP A 253 -11.51 21.32 -20.66
C ASP A 253 -11.97 19.87 -20.40
N VAL A 254 -11.45 18.90 -21.18
CA VAL A 254 -11.76 17.47 -21.04
C VAL A 254 -11.28 16.94 -19.68
N ILE A 255 -10.01 17.17 -19.32
CA ILE A 255 -9.48 16.64 -18.05
C ILE A 255 -10.15 17.30 -16.83
N ALA A 256 -10.54 18.57 -16.93
CA ALA A 256 -11.25 19.25 -15.85
C ALA A 256 -12.63 18.63 -15.59
N ASP A 257 -13.38 18.32 -16.64
CA ASP A 257 -14.68 17.63 -16.55
C ASP A 257 -14.53 16.20 -15.99
N ILE A 258 -13.54 15.44 -16.50
CA ILE A 258 -13.23 14.10 -15.99
C ILE A 258 -12.89 14.13 -14.49
N ILE A 259 -12.09 15.11 -14.05
CA ILE A 259 -11.74 15.26 -12.63
C ILE A 259 -12.97 15.62 -11.80
N GLU A 260 -13.84 16.52 -12.29
CA GLU A 260 -15.06 16.88 -11.56
C GLU A 260 -15.95 15.65 -11.33
N GLN A 261 -16.21 14.88 -12.38
CA GLN A 261 -17.04 13.68 -12.33
C GLN A 261 -16.39 12.57 -11.49
N GLY A 262 -15.12 12.27 -11.75
CA GLY A 262 -14.38 11.23 -11.03
C GLY A 262 -14.22 11.54 -9.54
N SER A 263 -13.97 12.79 -9.16
CA SER A 263 -13.90 13.19 -7.74
C SER A 263 -15.25 13.14 -7.04
N ALA A 264 -16.37 13.37 -7.75
CA ALA A 264 -17.70 13.15 -7.20
C ALA A 264 -17.95 11.65 -6.95
N LEU A 265 -17.62 10.80 -7.92
CA LEU A 265 -17.77 9.34 -7.83
C LEU A 265 -16.88 8.72 -6.75
N ALA A 266 -15.61 9.15 -6.65
CA ALA A 266 -14.68 8.72 -5.60
C ALA A 266 -15.26 8.96 -4.19
N LYS A 267 -15.81 10.15 -3.95
CA LYS A 267 -16.47 10.50 -2.67
C LYS A 267 -17.71 9.67 -2.41
N GLU A 268 -18.48 9.34 -3.44
CA GLU A 268 -19.64 8.46 -3.33
C GLU A 268 -19.21 7.03 -2.95
N ARG A 269 -18.26 6.45 -3.67
CA ARG A 269 -17.70 5.11 -3.39
C ARG A 269 -17.12 5.03 -1.98
N PHE A 270 -16.36 6.04 -1.57
CA PHE A 270 -15.80 6.14 -0.23
C PHE A 270 -16.88 6.12 0.86
N ARG A 271 -17.94 6.94 0.72
CA ARG A 271 -19.05 6.95 1.67
C ARG A 271 -19.81 5.64 1.70
N ALA A 272 -20.01 5.00 0.56
CA ALA A 272 -20.71 3.72 0.48
C ALA A 272 -19.94 2.61 1.23
N ARG A 273 -18.60 2.61 1.16
CA ARG A 273 -17.75 1.71 1.96
C ARG A 273 -17.85 2.02 3.47
N GLN A 274 -17.90 3.30 3.85
CA GLN A 274 -18.00 3.71 5.26
C GLN A 274 -19.36 3.49 5.93
N ASP A 275 -20.46 3.52 5.19
CA ASP A 275 -21.76 3.17 5.78
C ASP A 275 -21.80 1.69 6.24
N ALA A 276 -20.80 0.88 5.86
CA ALA A 276 -20.57 -0.49 6.34
C ALA A 276 -19.58 -0.61 7.52
N GLU A 277 -18.66 0.34 7.71
CA GLU A 277 -17.57 0.32 8.71
C GLU A 277 -17.37 1.73 9.29
N GLU A 278 -17.51 1.90 10.61
CA GLU A 278 -17.56 3.17 11.39
C GLU A 278 -16.93 4.45 10.76
N GLN A 279 -17.59 5.61 10.99
CA GLN A 279 -17.29 6.96 10.46
C GLN A 279 -15.78 7.33 10.36
N ALA A 280 -15.12 6.93 9.26
CA ALA A 280 -13.80 7.43 8.92
C ALA A 280 -13.88 8.79 8.21
N THR A 281 -12.81 9.58 8.26
CA THR A 281 -12.70 10.85 7.54
C THR A 281 -12.14 10.62 6.13
N LEU A 282 -12.64 11.38 5.14
CA LEU A 282 -12.07 11.36 3.79
C LEU A 282 -10.56 11.67 3.86
N PRO A 283 -9.69 10.81 3.30
CA PRO A 283 -8.24 11.03 3.30
C PRO A 283 -7.88 12.36 2.63
N ASP A 284 -6.84 13.01 3.13
CA ASP A 284 -6.37 14.28 2.57
C ASP A 284 -5.55 14.03 1.30
N GLU A 285 -6.07 14.45 0.15
CA GLU A 285 -5.38 14.32 -1.14
C GLU A 285 -4.01 15.02 -1.16
N GLN A 286 -3.81 16.07 -0.35
CA GLN A 286 -2.56 16.83 -0.33
C GLN A 286 -1.35 16.01 0.12
N VAL A 287 -1.55 14.92 0.87
CA VAL A 287 -0.45 14.06 1.32
C VAL A 287 0.33 13.44 0.15
N LEU A 288 -0.32 13.29 -1.02
CA LEU A 288 0.30 12.78 -2.25
C LEU A 288 1.34 13.72 -2.86
N THR A 289 1.32 15.01 -2.49
CA THR A 289 2.33 15.99 -2.92
C THR A 289 3.59 15.95 -2.06
N THR A 290 3.58 15.17 -0.98
CA THR A 290 4.70 15.04 -0.06
C THR A 290 5.71 14.03 -0.61
N THR A 291 6.96 14.44 -0.71
CA THR A 291 8.10 13.58 -1.02
C THR A 291 8.94 13.34 0.22
N TYR A 292 9.49 12.14 0.36
CA TYR A 292 10.39 11.80 1.44
C TYR A 292 11.81 12.22 1.05
N TYR A 293 12.08 13.52 1.16
CA TYR A 293 13.46 13.98 1.10
C TYR A 293 14.14 13.69 2.44
N TRP A 294 14.76 12.52 2.48
CA TRP A 294 15.60 12.07 3.57
C TRP A 294 16.79 12.98 3.80
#